data_AF-A0A4Z1I3K7-F1
#
_entry.id   AF-A0A4Z1I3K7-F1
#
_cell.length_a   1.000
_cell.length_b   1.000
_cell.length_c   1.000
_cell.angle_alpha   90.00
_cell.angle_beta   90.00
_cell.angle_gamma   90.00
#
_symmetry.space_group_name_H-M   'P 1'
#
loop_
_entity.id
_entity.type
_entity.pdbx_description
1 polymer ?
#
loop_
_entity_poly.entity_id
_entity_poly.type
_entity_poly.pdbx_seq_one_letter_code
_entity_poly.pdbx_strand_id
1 'polypeptide(L)'
;MSIPMGEENFSKVEGGGSLILAWQIKNKRVLVVGGGEVAAGRILNVLNADAKVTVVSPREGLNPEVAYRVQEGQVDFVDRKFEPSDLDNVDMVLTAVDDPEASSQIWKLCKERKIAANIADVPPECDFYFGSVHRDGPLQIMVSTNGKGPRFANIVRRQITSNLPDKIGEGIEKIGKLRQMLRKVAPGPEEGPKRMAWMIKVSDAYSLEDLHAMNEEDMEMLLRFYAPNQVPRFHCLQKMKDKSWDLGCLRPLKGENETFDGSWGFSVGWG
;
A
#
# COMPACT_ATOMS: atom_id res chain seq x y z
N MET A 1 29.13 8.11 30.36
CA MET A 1 28.69 6.80 30.86
C MET A 1 28.39 5.95 29.64
N SER A 2 29.27 4.99 29.34
CA SER A 2 29.20 4.17 28.13
C SER A 2 28.15 3.09 28.34
N ILE A 3 27.11 3.03 27.52
CA ILE A 3 26.13 1.94 27.58
C ILE A 3 26.88 0.66 27.14
N PRO A 4 26.92 -0.40 27.96
CA PRO A 4 27.56 -1.65 27.55
C PRO A 4 26.77 -2.23 26.37
N MET A 5 27.42 -2.34 25.21
CA MET A 5 26.85 -2.98 24.02
C MET A 5 26.90 -4.51 24.23
N GLY A 6 25.96 -5.03 25.01
CA GLY A 6 25.69 -6.47 25.04
C GLY A 6 24.95 -6.89 23.75
N GLU A 7 25.30 -8.05 23.20
CA GLU A 7 24.64 -8.64 22.02
C GLU A 7 23.12 -8.83 22.21
N GLU A 8 22.62 -8.82 23.46
CA GLU A 8 21.19 -8.94 23.80
C GLU A 8 20.33 -7.71 23.46
N ASN A 9 20.94 -6.56 23.14
CA ASN A 9 20.20 -5.33 22.85
C ASN A 9 19.74 -5.20 21.38
N PHE A 10 20.12 -6.13 20.50
CA PHE A 10 19.85 -6.02 19.07
C PHE A 10 19.24 -7.30 18.51
N SER A 11 18.22 -7.16 17.67
CA SER A 11 17.60 -8.29 16.97
C SER A 11 18.63 -8.99 16.09
N LYS A 12 18.60 -10.33 16.10
CA LYS A 12 19.45 -11.13 15.22
C LYS A 12 19.04 -10.91 13.75
N VAL A 13 20.04 -10.73 12.88
CA VAL A 13 19.80 -10.61 11.44
C VAL A 13 19.41 -11.98 10.87
N GLU A 14 18.24 -12.05 10.23
CA GLU A 14 17.76 -13.22 9.49
C GLU A 14 17.74 -12.93 7.99
N GLY A 15 18.50 -13.69 7.21
CA GLY A 15 18.58 -13.56 5.76
C GLY A 15 17.57 -14.44 5.00
N GLY A 16 17.52 -14.27 3.68
CA GLY A 16 16.70 -15.11 2.78
C GLY A 16 15.28 -14.62 2.53
N GLY A 17 14.92 -13.44 3.06
CA GLY A 17 13.68 -12.73 2.78
C GLY A 17 13.83 -11.68 1.66
N SER A 18 12.72 -11.37 0.97
CA SER A 18 12.62 -10.15 0.17
C SER A 18 12.39 -8.95 1.08
N LEU A 19 12.96 -7.79 0.71
CA LEU A 19 12.56 -6.52 1.29
C LEU A 19 11.18 -6.13 0.73
N ILE A 20 10.18 -6.01 1.60
CA ILE A 20 8.82 -5.63 1.20
C ILE A 20 8.71 -4.10 1.20
N LEU A 21 8.40 -3.52 0.05
CA LEU A 21 8.22 -2.08 -0.14
C LEU A 21 6.93 -1.80 -0.92
N ALA A 22 6.27 -0.68 -0.59
CA ALA A 22 5.19 -0.12 -1.41
C ALA A 22 5.79 0.82 -2.47
N TRP A 23 6.05 0.29 -3.67
CA TRP A 23 6.70 1.04 -4.74
C TRP A 23 5.75 2.10 -5.35
N GLN A 24 6.10 3.37 -5.18
CA GLN A 24 5.37 4.49 -5.79
C GLN A 24 5.70 4.61 -7.28
N ILE A 25 4.78 4.17 -8.15
CA ILE A 25 4.92 4.21 -9.61
C ILE A 25 3.90 5.12 -10.30
N LYS A 26 3.24 6.00 -9.56
CA LYS A 26 2.33 7.00 -10.12
C LYS A 26 3.05 7.83 -11.18
N ASN A 27 2.45 7.93 -12.36
CA ASN A 27 2.97 8.61 -13.55
C ASN A 27 4.28 8.04 -14.13
N LYS A 28 4.80 6.93 -13.60
CA LYS A 28 5.98 6.25 -14.14
C LYS A 28 5.62 5.47 -15.40
N ARG A 29 6.57 5.38 -16.34
CA ARG A 29 6.38 4.66 -17.60
C ARG A 29 6.71 3.19 -17.40
N VAL A 30 5.69 2.34 -17.53
CA VAL A 30 5.79 0.89 -17.41
C VAL A 30 5.58 0.28 -18.79
N LEU A 31 6.59 -0.42 -19.28
CA LEU A 31 6.50 -1.22 -20.50
C LEU A 31 6.07 -2.64 -20.14
N VAL A 32 5.03 -3.13 -20.80
CA VAL A 32 4.62 -4.54 -20.72
C VAL A 32 4.89 -5.18 -22.09
N VAL A 33 5.71 -6.23 -22.09
CA VAL A 33 6.03 -6.97 -23.30
C VAL A 33 5.26 -8.29 -23.28
N GLY A 34 4.40 -8.49 -24.27
CA GLY A 34 3.43 -9.59 -24.34
C GLY A 34 2.02 -9.18 -23.92
N GLY A 35 1.02 -9.92 -24.38
CA GLY A 35 -0.40 -9.60 -24.21
C GLY A 35 -1.27 -10.77 -23.71
N GLY A 36 -0.65 -11.83 -23.16
CA GLY A 36 -1.35 -13.00 -22.66
C GLY A 36 -1.96 -12.85 -21.24
N GLU A 37 -2.35 -13.97 -20.64
CA GLU A 37 -2.98 -14.03 -19.31
C GLU A 37 -2.11 -13.39 -18.21
N VAL A 38 -0.81 -13.67 -18.22
CA VAL A 38 0.14 -13.10 -17.25
C VAL A 38 0.26 -11.58 -17.42
N ALA A 39 0.20 -11.08 -18.67
CA ALA A 39 0.23 -9.65 -18.95
C ALA A 39 -1.02 -8.94 -18.42
N ALA A 40 -2.20 -9.54 -18.57
CA ALA A 40 -3.46 -8.97 -18.07
C ALA A 40 -3.41 -8.62 -16.58
N GLY A 41 -2.97 -9.57 -15.74
CA GLY A 41 -2.84 -9.34 -14.30
C GLY A 41 -1.79 -8.28 -13.94
N ARG A 42 -0.68 -8.24 -14.68
CA ARG A 42 0.38 -7.23 -14.51
C ARG A 42 -0.11 -5.83 -14.86
N ILE A 43 -0.74 -5.68 -16.02
CA ILE A 43 -1.32 -4.42 -16.50
C ILE A 43 -2.30 -3.87 -15.48
N LEU A 44 -3.24 -4.70 -15.01
CA LEU A 44 -4.22 -4.27 -14.02
C LEU A 44 -3.56 -3.79 -12.72
N ASN A 45 -2.52 -4.49 -12.23
CA ASN A 45 -1.80 -4.09 -11.02
C ASN A 45 -1.08 -2.74 -11.16
N VAL A 46 -0.41 -2.48 -12.28
CA VAL A 46 0.30 -1.21 -12.47
C VAL A 46 -0.64 -0.06 -12.81
N LEU A 47 -1.76 -0.32 -13.49
CA LEU A 47 -2.84 0.67 -13.68
C LEU A 47 -3.46 1.08 -12.34
N ASN A 48 -3.72 0.12 -11.45
CA ASN A 48 -4.19 0.40 -10.09
C ASN A 48 -3.20 1.24 -9.26
N ALA A 49 -1.94 1.34 -9.70
CA ALA A 49 -0.90 2.17 -9.08
C ALA A 49 -0.64 3.48 -9.86
N ASP A 50 -1.57 3.89 -10.74
CA ASP A 50 -1.51 5.10 -11.55
C ASP A 50 -0.30 5.18 -12.50
N ALA A 51 0.23 4.04 -12.95
CA ALA A 51 1.32 4.03 -13.92
C ALA A 51 0.83 4.40 -15.34
N LYS A 52 1.75 4.94 -16.15
CA LYS A 52 1.56 5.11 -17.60
C LYS A 52 2.03 3.85 -18.30
N VAL A 53 1.09 3.07 -18.82
CA VAL A 53 1.37 1.72 -19.31
C VAL A 53 1.40 1.71 -20.83
N THR A 54 2.47 1.16 -21.39
CA THR A 54 2.56 0.83 -22.82
C THR A 54 2.67 -0.68 -22.97
N VAL A 55 1.83 -1.27 -23.82
CA VAL A 55 1.85 -2.70 -24.13
C VAL A 55 2.41 -2.90 -25.53
N VAL A 56 3.47 -3.71 -25.63
CA VAL A 56 4.06 -4.13 -26.92
C VAL A 56 3.78 -5.62 -27.10
N SER A 57 2.93 -5.95 -28.07
CA SER A 57 2.58 -7.33 -28.41
C SER A 57 1.91 -7.34 -29.79
N PRO A 58 2.09 -8.41 -30.59
CA PRO A 58 1.18 -8.67 -31.70
C PRO A 58 -0.27 -8.68 -31.20
N ARG A 59 -1.18 -8.07 -31.96
CA ARG A 59 -2.62 -8.03 -31.65
C ARG A 59 -3.26 -9.41 -31.71
N GLU A 60 -2.74 -10.28 -32.57
CA GLU A 60 -3.14 -11.68 -32.61
C GLU A 60 -2.75 -12.37 -31.29
N GLY A 61 -3.74 -12.93 -30.60
CA GLY A 61 -3.51 -13.62 -29.33
C GLY A 61 -3.54 -12.73 -28.08
N LEU A 62 -3.98 -11.47 -28.19
CA LEU A 62 -4.26 -10.67 -27.01
C LEU A 62 -5.33 -11.33 -26.14
N ASN A 63 -5.06 -11.37 -24.84
CA ASN A 63 -6.04 -11.73 -23.83
C ASN A 63 -7.23 -10.73 -23.86
N PRO A 64 -8.48 -11.17 -23.63
CA PRO A 64 -9.65 -10.29 -23.66
C PRO A 64 -9.56 -9.07 -22.72
N GLU A 65 -8.99 -9.24 -21.54
CA GLU A 65 -8.77 -8.13 -20.59
C GLU A 65 -7.80 -7.11 -21.19
N VAL A 66 -6.68 -7.56 -21.77
CA VAL A 66 -5.70 -6.66 -22.41
C VAL A 66 -6.33 -5.93 -23.58
N ALA A 67 -7.06 -6.63 -24.44
CA ALA A 67 -7.77 -6.03 -25.57
C ALA A 67 -8.79 -4.97 -25.12
N TYR A 68 -9.53 -5.23 -24.05
CA TYR A 68 -10.46 -4.27 -23.43
C TYR A 68 -9.72 -3.01 -22.96
N ARG A 69 -8.60 -3.14 -22.23
CA ARG A 69 -7.83 -1.98 -21.74
C ARG A 69 -7.27 -1.12 -22.88
N VAL A 70 -6.86 -1.75 -23.98
CA VAL A 70 -6.43 -1.05 -25.20
C VAL A 70 -7.60 -0.29 -25.83
N GLN A 71 -8.76 -0.94 -25.97
CA GLN A 71 -9.95 -0.32 -26.57
C GLN A 71 -10.46 0.88 -25.76
N GLU A 72 -10.43 0.79 -24.44
CA GLU A 72 -10.83 1.87 -23.53
C GLU A 72 -9.78 2.99 -23.42
N GLY A 73 -8.64 2.88 -24.13
CA GLY A 73 -7.58 3.88 -24.09
C GLY A 73 -6.87 3.98 -22.73
N GLN A 74 -6.92 2.92 -21.93
CA GLN A 74 -6.29 2.88 -20.61
C GLN A 74 -4.80 2.56 -20.67
N VAL A 75 -4.34 2.00 -21.79
CA VAL A 75 -2.93 1.72 -22.08
C VAL A 75 -2.60 2.17 -23.50
N ASP A 76 -1.36 2.61 -23.72
CA ASP A 76 -0.82 2.76 -25.07
C ASP A 76 -0.53 1.37 -25.64
N PHE A 77 -0.78 1.16 -26.93
CA PHE A 77 -0.60 -0.14 -27.58
C PHE A 77 0.25 -0.04 -28.84
N VAL A 78 1.24 -0.93 -28.93
CA VAL A 78 2.15 -1.06 -30.06
C VAL A 78 2.01 -2.47 -30.63
N ASP A 79 1.37 -2.56 -31.79
CA ASP A 79 1.02 -3.81 -32.47
C ASP A 79 2.21 -4.41 -33.24
N ARG A 80 3.23 -4.85 -32.50
CA ARG A 80 4.38 -5.59 -33.02
C ARG A 80 5.10 -6.34 -31.91
N LYS A 81 6.14 -7.09 -32.29
CA LYS A 81 7.10 -7.65 -31.33
C LYS A 81 7.96 -6.54 -30.73
N PHE A 82 8.56 -6.85 -29.58
CA PHE A 82 9.52 -5.99 -28.89
C PHE A 82 10.74 -5.67 -29.75
N GLU A 83 11.20 -4.42 -29.63
CA GLU A 83 12.46 -3.94 -30.18
C GLU A 83 13.27 -3.25 -29.07
N PRO A 84 14.61 -3.27 -29.10
CA PRO A 84 15.42 -2.67 -28.04
C PRO A 84 15.16 -1.18 -27.78
N SER A 85 14.64 -0.43 -28.76
CA SER A 85 14.24 0.97 -28.65
C SER A 85 12.99 1.19 -27.78
N ASP A 86 12.17 0.16 -27.55
CA ASP A 86 11.01 0.25 -26.66
C ASP A 86 11.40 0.53 -25.20
N LEU A 87 12.65 0.24 -24.84
CA LEU A 87 13.21 0.53 -23.52
C LEU A 87 13.60 1.98 -23.35
N ASP A 88 13.52 2.80 -24.39
CA ASP A 88 13.90 4.19 -24.32
C ASP A 88 12.90 4.96 -23.44
N ASN A 89 13.43 5.61 -22.42
CA ASN A 89 12.67 6.37 -21.44
C ASN A 89 11.68 5.54 -20.58
N VAL A 90 11.88 4.25 -20.41
CA VAL A 90 11.05 3.40 -19.55
C VAL A 90 11.59 3.37 -18.10
N ASP A 91 10.71 3.38 -17.11
CA ASP A 91 11.08 3.27 -15.69
C ASP A 91 11.04 1.82 -15.18
N MET A 92 10.15 0.98 -15.73
CA MET A 92 9.96 -0.43 -15.34
C MET A 92 9.50 -1.29 -16.52
N VAL A 93 9.97 -2.53 -16.59
CA VAL A 93 9.62 -3.50 -17.62
C VAL A 93 9.02 -4.76 -17.01
N LEU A 94 7.90 -5.20 -17.57
CA LEU A 94 7.23 -6.44 -17.21
C LEU A 94 7.14 -7.34 -18.44
N THR A 95 7.88 -8.44 -18.45
CA THR A 95 7.87 -9.38 -19.58
C THR A 95 6.97 -10.56 -19.29
N ALA A 96 6.06 -10.85 -20.22
CA ALA A 96 5.10 -11.94 -20.19
C ALA A 96 4.99 -12.59 -21.58
N VAL A 97 6.13 -13.00 -22.14
CA VAL A 97 6.21 -13.72 -23.42
C VAL A 97 6.66 -15.16 -23.19
N ASP A 98 6.20 -16.07 -24.04
CA ASP A 98 6.48 -17.52 -23.91
C ASP A 98 7.88 -17.92 -24.42
N ASP A 99 8.62 -16.99 -25.03
CA ASP A 99 9.98 -17.20 -25.53
C ASP A 99 11.02 -16.87 -24.43
N PRO A 100 11.71 -17.88 -23.86
CA PRO A 100 12.68 -17.65 -22.80
C PRO A 100 13.93 -16.91 -23.28
N GLU A 101 14.37 -17.14 -24.52
CA GLU A 101 15.57 -16.49 -25.07
C GLU A 101 15.32 -14.99 -25.26
N ALA A 102 14.16 -14.65 -25.83
CA ALA A 102 13.72 -13.26 -25.93
C ALA A 102 13.56 -12.60 -24.56
N SER A 103 12.98 -13.32 -23.59
CA SER A 103 12.80 -12.83 -22.22
C SER A 103 14.13 -12.50 -21.54
N SER A 104 15.13 -13.39 -21.63
CA SER A 104 16.46 -13.17 -21.09
C SER A 104 17.22 -12.06 -21.82
N GLN A 105 17.01 -11.90 -23.13
CA GLN A 105 17.57 -10.77 -23.87
C GLN A 105 16.99 -9.44 -23.40
N ILE A 106 15.67 -9.35 -23.22
CA ILE A 106 15.00 -8.16 -22.68
C ILE A 106 15.56 -7.84 -21.29
N TRP A 107 15.72 -8.84 -20.41
CA TRP A 107 16.28 -8.65 -19.09
C TRP A 107 17.71 -8.06 -19.13
N LYS A 108 18.60 -8.61 -19.96
CA LYS A 108 19.97 -8.09 -20.13
C LYS A 108 19.97 -6.62 -20.55
N LEU A 109 19.16 -6.27 -21.55
CA LEU A 109 19.01 -4.89 -22.01
C LEU A 109 18.46 -3.96 -20.91
N CYS A 110 17.56 -4.45 -20.06
CA CYS A 110 17.09 -3.70 -18.89
C CYS A 110 18.21 -3.48 -17.88
N LYS A 111 19.06 -4.48 -17.63
CA LYS A 111 20.21 -4.36 -16.71
C LYS A 111 21.21 -3.33 -17.19
N GLU A 112 21.56 -3.35 -18.48
CA GLU A 112 22.46 -2.36 -19.10
C GLU A 112 21.95 -0.92 -18.94
N ARG A 113 20.63 -0.74 -19.01
CA ARG A 113 19.96 0.57 -18.87
C ARG A 113 19.53 0.92 -17.44
N LYS A 114 19.81 0.06 -16.46
CA LYS A 114 19.38 0.21 -15.06
C LYS A 114 17.86 0.34 -14.89
N ILE A 115 17.10 -0.35 -15.74
CA ILE A 115 15.65 -0.43 -15.68
C ILE A 115 15.26 -1.62 -14.80
N ALA A 116 14.29 -1.42 -13.92
CA ALA A 116 13.75 -2.50 -13.10
C ALA A 116 12.91 -3.45 -13.95
N ALA A 117 13.20 -4.74 -13.88
CA ALA A 117 12.58 -5.76 -14.71
C ALA A 117 12.00 -6.89 -13.86
N ASN A 118 10.80 -7.33 -14.25
CA ASN A 118 10.23 -8.59 -13.77
C ASN A 118 9.86 -9.46 -14.99
N ILE A 119 10.52 -10.60 -15.09
CA ILE A 119 10.35 -11.57 -16.16
C ILE A 119 9.47 -12.72 -15.64
N ALA A 120 8.34 -12.97 -16.31
CA ALA A 120 7.46 -14.08 -15.94
C ALA A 120 8.21 -15.40 -15.93
N ASP A 121 8.00 -16.21 -14.89
CA ASP A 121 8.52 -17.58 -14.75
C ASP A 121 10.05 -17.75 -14.81
N VAL A 122 10.82 -16.65 -14.75
CA VAL A 122 12.28 -16.67 -14.65
C VAL A 122 12.77 -15.93 -13.39
N PRO A 123 12.67 -16.54 -12.19
CA PRO A 123 13.02 -15.88 -10.93
C PRO A 123 14.45 -15.31 -10.85
N PRO A 124 15.50 -15.98 -11.37
CA PRO A 124 16.85 -15.42 -11.38
C PRO A 124 16.98 -14.11 -12.18
N GLU A 125 16.03 -13.85 -13.08
CA GLU A 125 16.00 -12.69 -13.98
C GLU A 125 14.93 -11.67 -13.53
N CYS A 126 14.67 -11.56 -12.22
CA CYS A 126 13.72 -10.60 -11.65
C CYS A 126 14.38 -9.73 -10.58
N ASP A 127 14.17 -8.41 -10.64
CA ASP A 127 14.59 -7.50 -9.56
C ASP A 127 13.61 -7.46 -8.40
N PHE A 128 12.36 -7.85 -8.65
CA PHE A 128 11.27 -7.86 -7.68
C PHE A 128 10.28 -8.96 -8.03
N TYR A 129 9.42 -9.32 -7.07
CA TYR A 129 8.35 -10.30 -7.27
C TYR A 129 6.99 -9.68 -7.02
N PHE A 130 5.99 -10.11 -7.80
CA PHE A 130 4.61 -9.91 -7.42
C PHE A 130 4.26 -10.85 -6.26
N GLY A 131 3.52 -10.34 -5.29
CA GLY A 131 2.93 -11.11 -4.21
C GLY A 131 1.43 -11.36 -4.43
N SER A 132 0.82 -12.08 -3.50
CA SER A 132 -0.64 -12.12 -3.39
C SER A 132 -1.12 -10.84 -2.73
N VAL A 133 -1.84 -10.00 -3.47
CA VAL A 133 -2.26 -8.67 -3.01
C VAL A 133 -3.77 -8.65 -2.73
N HIS A 134 -4.17 -8.02 -1.62
CA HIS A 134 -5.52 -7.56 -1.37
C HIS A 134 -5.52 -6.04 -1.31
N ARG A 135 -6.58 -5.43 -1.85
CA ARG A 135 -6.78 -3.98 -1.82
C ARG A 135 -8.22 -3.66 -1.42
N ASP A 136 -8.36 -2.74 -0.48
CA ASP A 136 -9.63 -2.11 -0.09
C ASP A 136 -9.38 -0.61 0.09
N GLY A 137 -9.76 0.19 -0.91
CA GLY A 137 -9.43 1.61 -0.98
C GLY A 137 -7.92 1.87 -0.81
N PRO A 138 -7.49 2.64 0.21
CA PRO A 138 -6.08 2.90 0.53
C PRO A 138 -5.37 1.73 1.26
N LEU A 139 -6.09 0.73 1.77
CA LEU A 139 -5.48 -0.45 2.38
C LEU A 139 -4.88 -1.35 1.29
N GLN A 140 -3.63 -1.73 1.46
CA GLN A 140 -2.98 -2.75 0.65
C GLN A 140 -2.29 -3.75 1.56
N ILE A 141 -2.54 -5.04 1.33
CA ILE A 141 -1.88 -6.15 2.02
C ILE A 141 -1.22 -7.02 0.97
N MET A 142 0.09 -7.26 1.11
CA MET A 142 0.84 -8.18 0.26
C MET A 142 1.36 -9.34 1.07
N VAL A 143 1.11 -10.56 0.59
CA VAL A 143 1.72 -11.79 1.10
C VAL A 143 2.73 -12.29 0.08
N SER A 144 3.99 -12.42 0.49
CA SER A 144 5.06 -13.00 -0.31
C SER A 144 5.58 -14.28 0.34
N THR A 145 5.93 -15.27 -0.49
CA THR A 145 6.58 -16.52 -0.07
C THR A 145 8.00 -16.63 -0.65
N ASN A 146 8.58 -15.51 -1.11
CA ASN A 146 9.87 -15.47 -1.81
C ASN A 146 9.94 -16.50 -2.95
N GLY A 147 8.88 -16.58 -3.76
CA GLY A 147 8.78 -17.48 -4.90
C GLY A 147 8.52 -18.96 -4.57
N LYS A 148 8.43 -19.36 -3.29
CA LYS A 148 8.30 -20.78 -2.90
C LYS A 148 6.90 -21.36 -3.01
N GLY A 149 5.85 -20.51 -3.02
CA GLY A 149 4.48 -21.01 -2.98
C GLY A 149 3.44 -19.93 -3.28
N PRO A 150 3.15 -19.62 -4.56
CA PRO A 150 2.16 -18.62 -4.94
C PRO A 150 0.74 -19.01 -4.50
N ARG A 151 0.39 -20.31 -4.59
CA ARG A 151 -0.91 -20.81 -4.12
C ARG A 151 -1.06 -20.66 -2.60
N PHE A 152 0.00 -20.93 -1.84
CA PHE A 152 -0.02 -20.77 -0.39
C PHE A 152 -0.11 -19.29 0.02
N ALA A 153 0.60 -18.40 -0.67
CA ALA A 153 0.46 -16.94 -0.47
C ALA A 153 -1.00 -16.49 -0.63
N ASN A 154 -1.70 -17.00 -1.65
CA ASN A 154 -3.12 -16.72 -1.87
C ASN A 154 -4.02 -17.24 -0.73
N ILE A 155 -3.74 -18.43 -0.18
CA ILE A 155 -4.49 -19.00 0.95
C ILE A 155 -4.31 -18.13 2.19
N VAL A 156 -3.07 -17.79 2.54
CA VAL A 156 -2.74 -16.94 3.70
C VAL A 156 -3.38 -15.55 3.54
N ARG A 157 -3.26 -14.93 2.36
CA ARG A 157 -3.93 -13.64 2.09
C ARG A 157 -5.43 -13.75 2.33
N ARG A 158 -6.09 -14.80 1.81
CA ARG A 158 -7.54 -15.00 2.00
C ARG A 158 -7.93 -15.14 3.47
N GLN A 159 -7.13 -15.85 4.27
CA GLN A 159 -7.35 -15.99 5.71
C GLN A 159 -7.16 -14.66 6.45
N ILE A 160 -6.17 -13.85 6.07
CA ILE A 160 -6.00 -12.50 6.62
C ILE A 160 -7.24 -11.66 6.30
N THR A 161 -7.64 -11.63 5.02
CA THR A 161 -8.74 -10.77 4.56
C THR A 161 -10.11 -11.19 5.06
N SER A 162 -10.34 -12.46 5.40
CA SER A 162 -11.64 -12.91 5.94
C SER A 162 -11.90 -12.44 7.37
N ASN A 163 -10.88 -11.96 8.07
CA ASN A 163 -11.00 -11.43 9.42
C ASN A 163 -11.03 -9.89 9.45
N LEU A 164 -10.93 -9.25 8.28
CA LEU A 164 -11.05 -7.81 8.16
C LEU A 164 -12.53 -7.42 8.18
N PRO A 165 -12.92 -6.41 8.98
CA PRO A 165 -14.23 -5.78 8.84
C PRO A 165 -14.52 -5.34 7.40
N ASP A 166 -15.80 -5.25 7.04
CA ASP A 166 -16.17 -4.69 5.75
C ASP A 166 -15.80 -3.20 5.68
N LYS A 167 -15.35 -2.75 4.51
CA LYS A 167 -15.10 -1.33 4.19
C LYS A 167 -14.04 -0.65 5.09
N ILE A 168 -12.99 -1.35 5.46
CA ILE A 168 -11.84 -0.77 6.18
C ILE A 168 -11.24 0.40 5.40
N GLY A 169 -11.22 0.31 4.08
CA GLY A 169 -10.75 1.39 3.21
C GLY A 169 -11.42 2.72 3.53
N GLU A 170 -12.74 2.74 3.75
CA GLU A 170 -13.50 3.94 4.12
C GLU A 170 -13.07 4.48 5.50
N GLY A 171 -12.80 3.59 6.47
CA GLY A 171 -12.31 3.98 7.80
C GLY A 171 -10.93 4.64 7.78
N ILE A 172 -10.02 4.15 6.93
CA ILE A 172 -8.70 4.75 6.73
C ILE A 172 -8.82 6.15 6.14
N GLU A 173 -9.69 6.34 5.14
CA GLU A 173 -9.97 7.67 4.57
C GLU A 173 -10.49 8.65 5.63
N LYS A 174 -11.34 8.19 6.55
CA LYS A 174 -11.86 9.00 7.66
C LYS A 174 -10.75 9.44 8.63
N ILE A 175 -9.81 8.54 8.97
CA ILE A 175 -8.61 8.92 9.73
C ILE A 175 -7.77 9.94 8.96
N GLY A 176 -7.61 9.77 7.66
CA GLY A 176 -6.94 10.73 6.78
C GLY A 176 -7.59 12.11 6.84
N LYS A 177 -8.92 12.17 6.71
CA LYS A 177 -9.72 13.39 6.82
C LYS A 177 -9.58 14.05 8.19
N LEU A 178 -9.68 13.28 9.28
CA LEU A 178 -9.47 13.78 10.64
C LEU A 178 -8.07 14.40 10.81
N ARG A 179 -7.01 13.75 10.29
CA ARG A 179 -5.65 14.32 10.30
C ARG A 179 -5.58 15.65 9.54
N GLN A 180 -6.25 15.77 8.40
CA GLN A 180 -6.30 17.02 7.63
C GLN A 180 -7.05 18.12 8.40
N MET A 181 -8.18 17.79 9.03
CA MET A 181 -8.93 18.74 9.85
C MET A 181 -8.12 19.19 11.08
N LEU A 182 -7.42 18.27 11.73
CA LEU A 182 -6.54 18.56 12.86
C LEU A 182 -5.41 19.53 12.47
N ARG A 183 -4.83 19.39 11.27
CA ARG A 183 -3.84 20.34 10.74
C ARG A 183 -4.43 21.75 10.56
N LYS A 184 -5.73 21.90 10.32
CA LYS A 184 -6.39 23.23 10.24
C LYS A 184 -6.61 23.83 11.64
N VAL A 185 -6.97 23.01 12.62
CA VAL A 185 -7.16 23.43 14.02
C VAL A 185 -5.84 23.81 14.68
N ALA A 186 -4.76 23.09 14.36
CA ALA A 186 -3.42 23.29 14.90
C ALA A 186 -2.38 23.31 13.76
N PRO A 187 -2.22 24.44 13.04
CA PRO A 187 -1.41 24.51 11.82
C PRO A 187 0.10 24.61 12.04
N GLY A 188 0.54 24.99 13.24
CA GLY A 188 1.96 25.22 13.55
C GLY A 188 2.83 23.97 13.35
N PRO A 189 4.06 24.10 12.82
CA PRO A 189 5.00 22.98 12.75
C PRO A 189 5.34 22.40 14.13
N GLU A 190 5.37 23.25 15.17
CA GLU A 190 5.58 22.89 16.57
C GLU A 190 4.48 21.98 17.14
N GLU A 191 3.28 22.01 16.55
CA GLU A 191 2.17 21.14 16.93
C GLU A 191 2.31 19.73 16.34
N GLY A 192 3.29 19.49 15.45
CA GLY A 192 3.55 18.20 14.81
C GLY A 192 3.61 17.01 15.79
N PRO A 193 4.50 17.04 16.79
CA PRO A 193 4.60 15.96 17.79
C PRO A 193 3.30 15.78 18.59
N LYS A 194 2.61 16.86 18.96
CA LYS A 194 1.35 16.80 19.70
C LYS A 194 0.21 16.20 18.87
N ARG A 195 0.09 16.61 17.59
CA ARG A 195 -0.88 16.04 16.65
C ARG A 195 -0.64 14.55 16.47
N MET A 196 0.62 14.13 16.33
CA MET A 196 0.98 12.71 16.20
C MET A 196 0.59 11.92 17.45
N ALA A 197 1.00 12.37 18.64
CA ALA A 197 0.69 11.71 19.90
C ALA A 197 -0.82 11.61 20.15
N TRP A 198 -1.58 12.66 19.84
CA TRP A 198 -3.04 12.62 20.00
C TRP A 198 -3.72 11.72 18.96
N MET A 199 -3.25 11.69 17.71
CA MET A 199 -3.77 10.77 16.70
C MET A 199 -3.50 9.30 17.04
N ILE A 200 -2.38 8.97 17.69
CA ILE A 200 -2.13 7.61 18.23
C ILE A 200 -3.22 7.25 19.24
N LYS A 201 -3.47 8.11 20.24
CA LYS A 201 -4.56 7.90 21.20
C LYS A 201 -5.92 7.71 20.55
N VAL A 202 -6.23 8.45 19.48
CA VAL A 202 -7.49 8.29 18.73
C VAL A 202 -7.54 6.93 18.03
N SER A 203 -6.46 6.52 17.38
CA SER A 203 -6.36 5.22 16.72
C SER A 203 -6.47 4.05 17.70
N ASP A 204 -5.89 4.16 18.90
CA ASP A 204 -5.96 3.11 19.92
C ASP A 204 -7.33 3.08 20.63
N ALA A 205 -8.03 4.23 20.67
CA ALA A 205 -9.31 4.39 21.34
C ALA A 205 -10.50 3.81 20.57
N TYR A 206 -10.46 3.86 19.25
CA TYR A 206 -11.61 3.59 18.39
C TYR A 206 -11.39 2.36 17.56
N SER A 207 -12.39 1.47 17.56
CA SER A 207 -12.36 0.30 16.69
C SER A 207 -12.52 0.71 15.22
N LEU A 208 -12.26 -0.23 14.31
CA LEU A 208 -12.50 0.00 12.88
C LEU A 208 -13.99 0.32 12.61
N GLU A 209 -14.90 -0.29 13.36
CA GLU A 209 -16.34 0.00 13.29
C GLU A 209 -16.67 1.41 13.78
N ASP A 210 -16.07 1.88 14.87
CA ASP A 210 -16.24 3.25 15.36
C ASP A 210 -15.75 4.27 14.32
N LEU A 211 -14.57 4.04 13.76
CA LEU A 211 -14.00 4.88 12.69
C LEU A 211 -14.86 4.85 11.43
N HIS A 212 -15.38 3.69 11.06
CA HIS A 212 -16.32 3.57 9.95
C HIS A 212 -17.66 4.26 10.23
N ALA A 213 -18.14 4.31 11.47
CA ALA A 213 -19.38 5.01 11.83
C ALA A 213 -19.20 6.53 11.96
N MET A 214 -17.97 6.99 12.23
CA MET A 214 -17.66 8.41 12.47
C MET A 214 -18.00 9.29 11.25
N ASN A 215 -18.84 10.30 11.45
CA ASN A 215 -19.14 11.30 10.43
C ASN A 215 -18.37 12.62 10.65
N GLU A 216 -18.56 13.60 9.77
CA GLU A 216 -17.82 14.86 9.84
C GLU A 216 -18.13 15.68 11.10
N GLU A 217 -19.37 15.69 11.57
CA GLU A 217 -19.74 16.35 12.83
C GLU A 217 -19.10 15.66 14.04
N ASP A 218 -18.99 14.33 14.02
CA ASP A 218 -18.26 13.58 15.04
C ASP A 218 -16.78 14.02 15.07
N MET A 219 -16.14 14.12 13.89
CA MET A 219 -14.76 14.59 13.79
C MET A 219 -14.62 16.01 14.36
N GLU A 220 -15.51 16.94 14.02
CA GLU A 220 -15.50 18.30 14.55
C GLU A 220 -15.66 18.34 16.08
N MET A 221 -16.55 17.51 16.63
CA MET A 221 -16.71 17.38 18.08
C MET A 221 -15.44 16.82 18.72
N LEU A 222 -14.85 15.79 18.12
CA LEU A 222 -13.67 15.11 18.64
C LEU A 222 -12.47 16.07 18.69
N LEU A 223 -12.30 16.92 17.68
CA LEU A 223 -11.24 17.91 17.62
C LEU A 223 -11.27 18.92 18.77
N ARG A 224 -12.43 19.13 19.43
CA ARG A 224 -12.51 19.97 20.64
C ARG A 224 -11.74 19.37 21.83
N PHE A 225 -11.47 18.07 21.80
CA PHE A 225 -10.69 17.36 22.81
C PHE A 225 -9.19 17.31 22.51
N TYR A 226 -8.75 17.92 21.40
CA TYR A 226 -7.33 18.04 21.08
C TYR A 226 -6.56 18.87 22.12
N ALA A 227 -7.01 20.10 22.41
CA ALA A 227 -6.31 20.98 23.36
C ALA A 227 -6.28 20.41 24.80
N PRO A 228 -7.36 19.78 25.31
CA PRO A 228 -7.33 19.00 26.55
C PRO A 228 -6.46 17.72 26.50
N ASN A 229 -6.02 17.30 25.31
CA ASN A 229 -5.27 16.05 25.06
C ASN A 229 -6.02 14.79 25.54
N GLN A 230 -7.33 14.76 25.30
CA GLN A 230 -8.22 13.66 25.68
C GLN A 230 -8.88 13.05 24.44
N VAL A 231 -9.33 11.80 24.58
CA VAL A 231 -10.12 11.11 23.56
C VAL A 231 -11.33 10.50 24.26
N PRO A 232 -12.55 11.06 24.09
CA PRO A 232 -13.75 10.50 24.68
C PRO A 232 -14.12 9.19 23.98
N ARG A 233 -14.87 8.30 24.64
CA ARG A 233 -15.41 7.10 23.99
C ARG A 233 -16.34 7.48 22.83
N PHE A 234 -16.35 6.72 21.74
CA PHE A 234 -17.10 7.08 20.53
C PHE A 234 -18.61 7.27 20.79
N HIS A 235 -19.26 6.34 21.50
CA HIS A 235 -20.67 6.51 21.87
C HIS A 235 -20.96 7.75 22.75
N CYS A 236 -19.98 8.21 23.52
CA CYS A 236 -20.09 9.42 24.32
C CYS A 236 -20.00 10.68 23.47
N LEU A 237 -19.09 10.67 22.48
CA LEU A 237 -18.98 11.72 21.47
C LEU A 237 -20.32 11.92 20.76
N GLN A 238 -20.97 10.81 20.38
CA GLN A 238 -22.29 10.83 19.74
C GLN A 238 -23.38 11.37 20.68
N LYS A 239 -23.40 10.95 21.95
CA LYS A 239 -24.38 11.44 22.95
C LYS A 239 -24.20 12.91 23.35
N MET A 240 -22.99 13.46 23.22
CA MET A 240 -22.75 14.90 23.43
C MET A 240 -23.50 15.76 22.40
N LYS A 241 -23.83 15.21 21.22
CA LYS A 241 -24.71 15.86 20.24
C LYS A 241 -26.13 16.06 20.79
N ASP A 242 -26.64 15.05 21.49
CA ASP A 242 -27.99 15.04 22.05
C ASP A 242 -28.09 15.68 23.44
N LYS A 243 -27.01 16.33 23.92
CA LYS A 243 -26.88 16.90 25.28
C LYS A 243 -27.17 15.91 26.42
N SER A 244 -27.06 14.60 26.16
CA SER A 244 -27.33 13.52 27.13
C SER A 244 -26.05 12.77 27.52
N TRP A 245 -25.15 13.44 28.24
CA TRP A 245 -23.85 12.86 28.61
C TRP A 245 -23.69 12.66 30.13
N ASP A 246 -22.87 11.68 30.52
CA ASP A 246 -22.52 11.40 31.92
C ASP A 246 -21.01 11.58 32.19
N LEU A 247 -20.64 11.71 33.47
CA LEU A 247 -19.25 11.87 33.91
C LEU A 247 -18.37 10.64 33.62
N GLY A 248 -18.95 9.49 33.26
CA GLY A 248 -18.24 8.28 32.86
C GLY A 248 -17.58 8.39 31.49
N CYS A 249 -18.02 9.35 30.67
CA CYS A 249 -17.55 9.56 29.30
C CYS A 249 -16.09 10.06 29.15
N LEU A 250 -15.50 10.62 30.21
CA LEU A 250 -14.13 11.14 30.22
C LEU A 250 -13.14 10.25 30.98
N ARG A 251 -13.52 9.03 31.37
CA ARG A 251 -12.59 8.13 32.06
C ARG A 251 -11.48 7.67 31.11
N PRO A 252 -10.22 7.59 31.56
CA PRO A 252 -9.11 7.12 30.74
C PRO A 252 -9.39 5.73 30.15
N LEU A 253 -8.97 5.53 28.92
CA LEU A 253 -8.83 4.20 28.33
C LEU A 253 -7.73 3.46 29.11
N LYS A 254 -7.98 2.20 29.46
CA LYS A 254 -7.14 1.47 30.40
C LYS A 254 -6.06 0.70 29.64
N GLY A 255 -4.81 1.15 29.79
CA GLY A 255 -3.58 0.39 29.56
C GLY A 255 -3.01 0.47 28.14
N GLU A 256 -1.69 0.68 28.05
CA GLU A 256 -0.78 -0.13 27.23
C GLU A 256 0.68 0.25 27.54
N ASN A 257 1.47 -0.76 27.91
CA ASN A 257 2.93 -0.69 27.88
C ASN A 257 3.34 -0.98 26.43
N GLU A 258 3.85 0.01 25.71
CA GLU A 258 4.39 -0.17 24.36
C GLU A 258 5.75 -0.90 24.44
N THR A 259 5.78 -2.19 24.12
CA THR A 259 7.03 -2.87 23.72
C THR A 259 7.23 -2.68 22.22
N PHE A 260 8.36 -2.09 21.84
CA PHE A 260 8.79 -1.90 20.45
C PHE A 260 8.95 -3.25 19.73
N ASP A 261 8.15 -3.50 18.70
CA ASP A 261 8.08 -4.79 17.97
C ASP A 261 8.76 -4.78 16.58
N GLY A 262 9.42 -3.67 16.22
CA GLY A 262 10.09 -3.52 14.94
C GLY A 262 9.17 -3.16 13.76
N SER A 263 7.90 -2.85 13.99
CA SER A 263 7.01 -2.31 12.94
C SER A 263 7.36 -0.83 12.64
N TRP A 264 7.93 -0.58 11.47
CA TRP A 264 8.26 0.78 11.01
C TRP A 264 7.00 1.54 10.56
N GLY A 265 6.63 2.58 11.30
CA GLY A 265 5.53 3.49 10.99
C GLY A 265 5.86 4.51 9.88
N PHE A 266 5.10 4.41 8.80
CA PHE A 266 4.70 5.42 7.79
C PHE A 266 5.54 6.71 7.62
N SER A 267 6.23 6.81 6.48
CA SER A 267 6.50 8.08 5.81
C SER A 267 5.24 8.57 5.09
N VAL A 268 4.53 9.54 5.66
CA VAL A 268 3.61 10.37 4.88
C VAL A 268 4.43 11.47 4.21
N GLY A 269 4.47 11.47 2.88
CA GLY A 269 5.09 12.53 2.09
C GLY A 269 4.47 13.87 2.47
N TRP A 270 5.33 14.85 2.74
CA TRP A 270 4.94 16.25 2.87
C TRP A 270 4.67 16.78 1.46
N GLY A 271 3.39 16.86 1.11
CA GLY A 271 2.84 17.62 0.00
C GLY A 271 1.74 18.53 0.51
#